data_AF-A0A7U9DRC0-F1
#
_entry.id   AF-A0A7U9DRC0-F1
#
_cell.length_a   1.000
_cell.length_b   1.000
_cell.length_c   1.000
_cell.angle_alpha   90.00
_cell.angle_beta   90.00
_cell.angle_gamma   90.00
#
_symmetry.space_group_name_H-M   'P 1'
#
loop_
_entity.id
_entity.type
_entity.pdbx_description
1 polymer ?
#
loop_
_entity_poly.entity_id
_entity_poly.type
_entity_poly.pdbx_seq_one_letter_code
_entity_poly.pdbx_strand_id
1 'polypeptide(L)'
;MTVLQRAAGNAATTRAVAAGSGRRPPGADLTVQRAENDDAGGGASGGTAEAKSIAEGEVKSVGPGGTITYPSVTSCLAITVYLRDGGKVGGHASLFKASGGMYSDQILPEIKAQVGKSRVERIDVSGAISSWNPAYLKTAIENSNPAPEQKNDPDGIRNVVSGILGRQAKKVSVQETRDGTLTR
;
A
#
# COMPACT_ATOMS: atom_id res chain seq x y z
N MET A 1 42.43 -40.40 27.74
CA MET A 1 42.19 -39.41 28.83
C MET A 1 40.99 -38.57 28.45
N THR A 2 40.00 -38.54 29.34
CA THR A 2 38.78 -37.69 29.39
C THR A 2 39.14 -36.19 29.30
N VAL A 3 38.36 -35.31 28.67
CA VAL A 3 37.30 -34.41 29.24
C VAL A 3 36.81 -33.57 28.03
N LEU A 4 35.55 -33.61 27.56
CA LEU A 4 34.28 -33.08 28.05
C LEU A 4 34.25 -31.55 28.32
N GLN A 5 33.69 -30.75 27.40
CA GLN A 5 32.99 -29.53 27.84
C GLN A 5 31.86 -29.11 26.89
N ARG A 6 30.66 -28.98 27.48
CA ARG A 6 29.40 -28.49 26.93
C ARG A 6 29.20 -27.00 27.24
N ALA A 7 28.45 -26.32 26.39
CA ALA A 7 27.47 -25.25 26.72
C ALA A 7 26.54 -25.10 25.50
N ALA A 8 25.25 -25.51 25.51
CA ALA A 8 24.05 -24.88 26.11
C ALA A 8 23.85 -23.45 25.60
N GLY A 9 22.90 -23.15 24.69
CA GLY A 9 21.43 -23.03 24.84
C GLY A 9 21.03 -21.76 24.04
N ASN A 10 19.86 -21.50 23.49
CA ASN A 10 18.49 -21.98 23.65
C ASN A 10 17.76 -21.82 22.30
N ALA A 11 17.16 -22.88 21.78
CA ALA A 11 16.08 -22.79 20.80
C ALA A 11 14.77 -23.08 21.53
N ALA A 12 14.06 -22.04 21.95
CA ALA A 12 12.73 -22.20 22.56
C ALA A 12 11.67 -22.30 21.46
N THR A 13 11.33 -23.54 21.12
CA THR A 13 10.08 -23.90 20.44
C THR A 13 8.96 -23.90 21.46
N THR A 14 8.02 -22.96 21.37
CA THR A 14 6.76 -23.01 22.13
C THR A 14 5.75 -23.88 21.38
N ARG A 15 5.46 -25.04 21.96
CA ARG A 15 4.48 -26.02 21.49
C ARG A 15 3.10 -25.67 22.07
N ALA A 16 2.08 -25.81 21.23
CA ALA A 16 0.68 -25.53 21.52
C ALA A 16 0.13 -26.33 22.72
N VAL A 17 -0.71 -25.69 23.54
CA VAL A 17 -1.44 -26.30 24.66
C VAL A 17 -2.80 -26.78 24.14
N ALA A 18 -3.02 -28.10 24.20
CA ALA A 18 -4.30 -28.72 23.96
C ALA A 18 -5.17 -28.62 25.23
N ALA A 19 -6.43 -28.25 25.05
CA ALA A 19 -7.45 -28.25 26.09
C ALA A 19 -7.78 -29.68 26.55
N GLY A 20 -7.69 -29.94 27.85
CA GLY A 20 -8.11 -31.18 28.49
C GLY A 20 -8.99 -30.87 29.70
N SER A 21 -10.26 -31.25 29.60
CA SER A 21 -11.26 -31.17 30.67
C SER A 21 -10.94 -32.16 31.80
N GLY A 22 -11.01 -31.72 33.06
CA GLY A 22 -10.85 -32.63 34.21
C GLY A 22 -11.09 -31.96 35.57
N ARG A 23 -12.24 -32.33 36.17
CA ARG A 23 -12.72 -32.22 37.57
C ARG A 23 -11.98 -31.37 38.62
N ARG A 24 -12.79 -30.57 39.32
CA ARG A 24 -12.55 -29.74 40.51
C ARG A 24 -12.77 -30.54 41.82
N PRO A 25 -11.91 -30.43 42.84
CA PRO A 25 -12.22 -30.83 44.23
C PRO A 25 -12.65 -29.61 45.09
N PRO A 26 -13.42 -29.82 46.18
CA PRO A 26 -13.96 -28.75 47.01
C PRO A 26 -13.07 -28.41 48.22
N GLY A 27 -13.11 -27.16 48.67
CA GLY A 27 -12.67 -26.76 50.02
C GLY A 27 -11.21 -26.35 50.14
N ALA A 28 -10.89 -25.12 49.71
CA ALA A 28 -9.82 -24.33 50.29
C ALA A 28 -10.18 -22.86 50.10
N ASP A 29 -10.47 -22.21 51.22
CA ASP A 29 -10.68 -20.79 51.36
C ASP A 29 -9.40 -20.06 50.96
N LEU A 30 -9.42 -19.36 49.82
CA LEU A 30 -8.37 -18.44 49.40
C LEU A 30 -9.05 -17.14 49.01
N THR A 31 -8.97 -16.19 49.92
CA THR A 31 -9.23 -14.77 49.74
C THR A 31 -8.56 -14.27 48.46
N VAL A 32 -9.34 -14.18 47.38
CA VAL A 32 -8.93 -13.48 46.16
C VAL A 32 -8.99 -11.99 46.47
N GLN A 33 -7.83 -11.40 46.70
CA GLN A 33 -7.68 -9.95 46.59
C GLN A 33 -8.04 -9.56 45.15
N ARG A 34 -9.19 -8.89 45.01
CA ARG A 34 -9.61 -8.25 43.78
C ARG A 34 -8.64 -7.10 43.51
N ALA A 35 -7.67 -7.31 42.63
CA ALA A 35 -6.99 -6.20 41.99
C ALA A 35 -8.00 -5.54 41.04
N GLU A 36 -8.50 -4.39 41.46
CA GLU A 36 -9.18 -3.43 40.60
C GLU A 36 -8.17 -2.95 39.56
N ASN A 37 -8.26 -3.49 38.34
CA ASN A 37 -7.68 -2.85 37.17
C ASN A 37 -8.83 -2.28 36.35
N ASP A 38 -9.42 -1.21 36.88
CA ASP A 38 -9.93 -0.14 36.03
C ASP A 38 -8.72 0.53 35.39
N ASP A 39 -8.48 0.25 34.10
CA ASP A 39 -7.85 1.25 33.24
C ASP A 39 -8.36 1.11 31.81
N ALA A 40 -9.37 1.93 31.55
CA ALA A 40 -9.77 2.36 30.22
C ALA A 40 -8.62 3.15 29.59
N GLY A 41 -7.85 2.49 28.74
CA GLY A 41 -6.73 3.11 28.03
C GLY A 41 -6.67 2.66 26.59
N GLY A 42 -7.76 2.85 25.83
CA GLY A 42 -7.75 2.80 24.37
C GLY A 42 -6.93 3.97 23.82
N GLY A 43 -5.63 3.96 24.06
CA GLY A 43 -4.69 4.92 23.53
C GLY A 43 -4.57 4.71 22.04
N ALA A 44 -5.31 5.50 21.26
CA ALA A 44 -4.94 5.79 19.90
C ALA A 44 -3.54 6.42 19.98
N SER A 45 -2.50 5.64 19.67
CA SER A 45 -1.15 6.15 19.51
C SER A 45 -1.22 7.20 18.40
N GLY A 46 -1.22 8.47 18.79
CA GLY A 46 -1.03 9.61 17.92
C GLY A 46 0.37 9.58 17.35
N GLY A 47 0.62 8.67 16.42
CA GLY A 47 1.75 8.76 15.52
C GLY A 47 1.57 10.01 14.67
N THR A 48 2.62 10.81 14.54
CA THR A 48 2.65 11.92 13.59
C THR A 48 2.32 11.37 12.20
N ALA A 49 1.41 12.05 11.50
CA ALA A 49 1.03 11.68 10.14
C ALA A 49 2.26 11.66 9.24
N GLU A 50 2.54 10.49 8.63
CA GLU A 50 3.67 10.29 7.75
C GLU A 50 3.52 11.12 6.46
N ALA A 51 4.59 11.77 6.00
CA ALA A 51 4.60 12.46 4.72
C ALA A 51 5.67 11.87 3.79
N LYS A 52 5.29 11.50 2.57
CA LYS A 52 6.20 10.96 1.56
C LYS A 52 6.09 11.70 0.23
N SER A 53 7.22 11.93 -0.41
CA SER A 53 7.29 12.39 -1.80
C SER A 53 7.52 11.19 -2.73
N ILE A 54 6.81 11.13 -3.86
CA ILE A 54 6.90 10.07 -4.88
C ILE A 54 7.43 10.68 -6.18
N ALA A 55 8.71 10.46 -6.46
CA ALA A 55 9.33 10.88 -7.72
C ALA A 55 8.82 10.03 -8.89
N GLU A 56 9.07 10.50 -10.11
CA GLU A 56 8.72 9.75 -11.32
C GLU A 56 9.31 8.33 -11.31
N GLY A 57 8.48 7.35 -11.68
CA GLY A 57 8.88 5.95 -11.67
C GLY A 57 8.89 5.30 -10.29
N GLU A 58 8.37 5.95 -9.24
CA GLU A 58 8.29 5.37 -7.89
C GLU A 58 6.86 4.99 -7.49
N VAL A 59 6.77 4.07 -6.51
CA VAL A 59 5.54 3.74 -5.78
C VAL A 59 5.86 3.70 -4.28
N LYS A 60 5.03 4.37 -3.48
CA LYS A 60 5.18 4.41 -2.02
C LYS A 60 3.82 4.35 -1.33
N SER A 61 3.81 3.83 -0.11
CA SER A 61 2.63 3.83 0.75
C SER A 61 2.84 4.67 2.01
N VAL A 62 1.76 5.23 2.54
CA VAL A 62 1.70 5.86 3.86
C VAL A 62 0.56 5.24 4.69
N GLY A 63 0.75 5.20 6.00
CA GLY A 63 -0.27 4.75 6.95
C GLY A 63 -1.45 5.74 7.07
N PRO A 64 -2.43 5.42 7.93
CA PRO A 64 -3.59 6.27 8.19
C PRO A 64 -3.22 7.71 8.54
N GLY A 65 -3.89 8.67 7.89
CA GLY A 65 -3.62 10.10 8.09
C GLY A 65 -2.38 10.62 7.38
N GLY A 66 -1.57 9.76 6.76
CA GLY A 66 -0.38 10.16 6.01
C GLY A 66 -0.70 10.90 4.71
N THR A 67 0.29 11.62 4.21
CA THR A 67 0.22 12.48 3.00
C THR A 67 1.21 12.03 1.95
N ILE A 68 0.81 12.07 0.69
CA ILE A 68 1.65 11.82 -0.47
C ILE A 68 1.77 13.08 -1.32
N THR A 69 3.00 13.43 -1.71
CA THR A 69 3.30 14.51 -2.64
C THR A 69 3.90 13.95 -3.93
N TYR A 70 3.40 14.41 -5.07
CA TYR A 70 3.92 14.13 -6.41
C TYR A 70 4.52 15.43 -6.96
N PRO A 71 5.85 15.59 -6.94
CA PRO A 71 6.51 16.73 -7.56
C PRO A 71 6.46 16.61 -9.08
N SER A 72 6.46 17.75 -9.78
CA SER A 72 6.67 17.81 -11.24
C SER A 72 5.69 16.99 -12.08
N VAL A 73 4.41 16.96 -11.71
CA VAL A 73 3.35 16.36 -12.54
C VAL A 73 3.09 17.30 -13.72
N THR A 74 3.84 17.11 -14.80
CA THR A 74 3.64 17.81 -16.09
C THR A 74 3.04 16.82 -17.08
N SER A 75 3.85 15.96 -17.70
CA SER A 75 3.40 14.91 -18.63
C SER A 75 3.02 13.58 -17.94
N CYS A 76 3.24 13.48 -16.64
CA CYS A 76 3.13 12.24 -15.87
C CYS A 76 1.72 12.03 -15.32
N LEU A 77 1.42 10.81 -14.87
CA LEU A 77 0.22 10.47 -14.12
C LEU A 77 0.57 10.19 -12.67
N ALA A 78 -0.06 10.92 -11.75
CA ALA A 78 -0.13 10.59 -10.34
C ALA A 78 -1.34 9.67 -10.10
N ILE A 79 -1.09 8.49 -9.55
CA ILE A 79 -2.10 7.48 -9.26
C ILE A 79 -2.12 7.26 -7.75
N THR A 80 -3.21 7.62 -7.07
CA THR A 80 -3.38 7.42 -5.63
C THR A 80 -4.52 6.47 -5.33
N VAL A 81 -4.22 5.37 -4.64
CA VAL A 81 -5.22 4.47 -4.07
C VAL A 81 -5.44 4.84 -2.61
N TYR A 82 -6.66 5.23 -2.27
CA TYR A 82 -7.08 5.46 -0.90
C TYR A 82 -7.63 4.16 -0.33
N LEU A 83 -7.16 3.79 0.86
CA LEU A 83 -7.56 2.59 1.57
C LEU A 83 -8.57 2.95 2.66
N ARG A 84 -9.49 2.03 2.95
CA ARG A 84 -10.56 2.25 3.94
C ARG A 84 -10.08 2.42 5.38
N ASP A 85 -8.84 2.03 5.68
CA ASP A 85 -8.21 2.28 6.98
C ASP A 85 -7.64 3.70 7.08
N GLY A 86 -7.75 4.51 6.02
CA GLY A 86 -7.21 5.86 5.93
C GLY A 86 -5.79 5.93 5.35
N GLY A 87 -5.17 4.80 5.03
CA GLY A 87 -3.87 4.73 4.36
C GLY A 87 -3.95 5.08 2.87
N LYS A 88 -2.79 5.31 2.25
CA LYS A 88 -2.68 5.60 0.81
C LYS A 88 -1.52 4.84 0.19
N VAL A 89 -1.71 4.39 -1.05
CA VAL A 89 -0.65 3.88 -1.92
C VAL A 89 -0.61 4.76 -3.16
N GLY A 90 0.51 5.40 -3.40
CA GLY A 90 0.71 6.29 -4.54
C GLY A 90 1.72 5.74 -5.54
N GLY A 91 1.55 6.07 -6.81
CA GLY A 91 2.55 5.84 -7.84
C GLY A 91 2.60 6.97 -8.85
N HIS A 92 3.79 7.26 -9.35
CA HIS A 92 4.02 8.36 -10.29
C HIS A 92 4.50 7.80 -11.63
N ALA A 93 3.57 7.57 -12.55
CA ALA A 93 3.87 7.01 -13.85
C ALA A 93 4.32 8.09 -14.82
N SER A 94 5.52 7.95 -15.37
CA SER A 94 6.05 8.83 -16.41
C SER A 94 5.87 8.21 -17.78
N LEU A 95 5.67 9.04 -18.82
CA LEU A 95 5.54 8.55 -20.19
C LEU A 95 6.82 7.83 -20.65
N PHE A 96 7.96 8.39 -20.28
CA PHE A 96 9.28 7.84 -20.49
C PHE A 96 9.91 7.49 -19.16
N LYS A 97 10.67 6.42 -19.11
CA LYS A 97 11.32 5.98 -17.89
C LYS A 97 12.26 7.06 -17.35
N ALA A 98 12.00 7.48 -16.11
CA ALA A 98 12.93 8.30 -15.35
C ALA A 98 14.19 7.51 -14.98
N SER A 99 15.32 8.21 -14.82
CA SER A 99 16.58 7.56 -14.43
C SER A 99 16.43 6.81 -13.10
N GLY A 100 16.70 5.51 -13.11
CA GLY A 100 16.54 4.64 -11.94
C GLY A 100 15.08 4.32 -11.54
N GLY A 101 14.09 4.87 -12.24
CA GLY A 101 12.67 4.64 -11.99
C GLY A 101 12.10 3.45 -12.77
N MET A 102 10.85 3.10 -12.44
CA MET A 102 10.07 2.11 -13.17
C MET A 102 9.55 2.65 -14.51
N TYR A 103 9.29 1.74 -15.46
CA TYR A 103 8.50 2.02 -16.65
C TYR A 103 7.02 2.25 -16.30
N SER A 104 6.28 2.92 -17.18
CA SER A 104 4.84 3.21 -17.00
C SER A 104 3.97 1.97 -16.78
N ASP A 105 4.31 0.86 -17.43
CA ASP A 105 3.60 -0.42 -17.32
C ASP A 105 3.89 -1.19 -16.02
N GLN A 106 4.93 -0.81 -15.27
CA GLN A 106 5.31 -1.44 -14.00
C GLN A 106 4.64 -0.79 -12.78
N ILE A 107 4.19 0.46 -12.89
CA ILE A 107 3.63 1.23 -11.76
C ILE A 107 2.35 0.61 -11.21
N LEU A 108 1.38 0.26 -12.07
CA LEU A 108 0.10 -0.31 -11.61
C LEU A 108 0.24 -1.70 -10.96
N PRO A 109 1.06 -2.63 -11.50
CA PRO A 109 1.42 -3.86 -10.80
C PRO A 109 2.05 -3.63 -9.42
N GLU A 110 2.97 -2.68 -9.29
CA GLU A 110 3.63 -2.38 -8.02
C GLU A 110 2.65 -1.75 -7.00
N ILE A 111 1.79 -0.82 -7.45
CA ILE A 111 0.69 -0.30 -6.62
C ILE A 111 -0.19 -1.46 -6.13
N LYS A 112 -0.56 -2.39 -7.02
CA LYS A 112 -1.37 -3.56 -6.65
C LYS A 112 -0.69 -4.41 -5.59
N ALA A 113 0.62 -4.63 -5.71
CA ALA A 113 1.40 -5.39 -4.74
C ALA A 113 1.38 -4.70 -3.36
N GLN A 114 1.58 -3.38 -3.30
CA GLN A 114 1.56 -2.62 -2.05
C GLN A 114 0.15 -2.49 -1.44
N VAL A 115 -0.90 -2.37 -2.26
CA VAL A 115 -2.30 -2.43 -1.79
C VAL A 115 -2.61 -3.80 -1.17
N GLY A 116 -2.07 -4.88 -1.74
CA GLY A 116 -2.19 -6.23 -1.21
C GLY A 116 -3.64 -6.64 -0.95
N LYS A 117 -3.95 -6.94 0.33
CA LYS A 117 -5.29 -7.37 0.77
C LYS A 117 -6.17 -6.22 1.29
N SER A 118 -5.62 -5.00 1.35
CA SER A 118 -6.31 -3.84 1.90
C SER A 118 -7.54 -3.48 1.07
N ARG A 119 -8.56 -2.96 1.75
CA ARG A 119 -9.82 -2.58 1.09
C ARG A 119 -9.67 -1.20 0.46
N VAL A 120 -9.73 -1.15 -0.87
CA VAL A 120 -9.74 0.10 -1.63
C VAL A 120 -11.04 0.87 -1.37
N GLU A 121 -10.91 2.15 -1.03
CA GLU A 121 -12.00 3.11 -0.90
C GLU A 121 -12.25 3.88 -2.20
N ARG A 122 -11.19 4.50 -2.74
CA ARG A 122 -11.19 5.32 -3.96
C ARG A 122 -9.85 5.21 -4.69
N ILE A 123 -9.82 5.47 -5.98
CA ILE A 123 -8.61 5.58 -6.78
C ILE A 123 -8.67 6.90 -7.56
N ASP A 124 -7.63 7.70 -7.44
CA ASP A 124 -7.45 8.92 -8.22
C ASP A 124 -6.35 8.73 -9.25
N VAL A 125 -6.62 9.19 -10.47
CA VAL A 125 -5.63 9.34 -11.53
C VAL A 125 -5.67 10.80 -11.94
N SER A 126 -4.56 11.50 -11.74
CA SER A 126 -4.40 12.92 -12.05
C SER A 126 -3.14 13.15 -12.87
N GLY A 127 -3.15 14.07 -13.82
CA GLY A 127 -1.96 14.41 -14.61
C GLY A 127 -2.32 14.87 -16.01
N ALA A 128 -1.38 14.77 -16.95
CA ALA A 128 -1.60 15.09 -18.36
C ALA A 128 -2.39 14.00 -19.10
N ILE A 129 -3.65 13.75 -18.72
CA ILE A 129 -4.49 12.67 -19.27
C ILE A 129 -4.51 12.71 -20.80
N SER A 130 -4.59 13.90 -21.38
CA SER A 130 -4.60 14.15 -22.83
C SER A 130 -3.36 13.64 -23.59
N SER A 131 -2.22 13.51 -22.92
CA SER A 131 -0.95 13.05 -23.51
C SER A 131 -0.75 11.53 -23.49
N TRP A 132 -1.68 10.77 -22.89
CA TRP A 132 -1.51 9.34 -22.65
C TRP A 132 -2.36 8.50 -23.57
N ASN A 133 -1.79 7.40 -24.10
CA ASN A 133 -2.59 6.29 -24.59
C ASN A 133 -2.79 5.29 -23.43
N PRO A 134 -4.00 4.77 -23.18
CA PRO A 134 -4.24 3.75 -22.15
C PRO A 134 -3.34 2.50 -22.28
N ALA A 135 -2.85 2.19 -23.48
CA ALA A 135 -1.92 1.09 -23.73
C ALA A 135 -0.57 1.28 -23.01
N TYR A 136 -0.12 2.51 -22.79
CA TYR A 136 1.16 2.79 -22.11
C TYR A 136 1.20 2.27 -20.66
N LEU A 137 0.03 2.15 -20.03
CA LEU A 137 -0.12 1.59 -18.69
C LEU A 137 -0.03 0.05 -18.66
N LYS A 138 0.02 -0.60 -19.83
CA LYS A 138 0.17 -2.06 -19.99
C LYS A 138 1.47 -2.45 -20.67
N THR A 139 1.97 -1.58 -21.54
CA THR A 139 3.24 -1.75 -22.23
C THR A 139 3.85 -0.37 -22.40
N ALA A 140 5.03 -0.16 -21.82
CA ALA A 140 5.69 1.13 -21.90
C ALA A 140 5.87 1.57 -23.36
N ILE A 141 5.76 2.88 -23.62
CA ILE A 141 5.93 3.43 -24.98
C ILE A 141 7.28 3.03 -25.59
N GLU A 142 8.33 3.04 -24.76
CA GLU A 142 9.70 2.66 -25.12
C GLU A 142 9.83 1.17 -25.50
N ASN A 143 8.91 0.34 -25.02
CA ASN A 143 8.89 -1.10 -25.28
C ASN A 143 7.89 -1.49 -26.39
N SER A 144 7.20 -0.50 -26.99
CA SER A 144 6.15 -0.73 -27.98
C SER A 144 6.68 -0.51 -29.41
N ASN A 145 6.38 -1.43 -30.34
CA ASN A 145 6.73 -1.27 -31.76
C ASN A 145 5.63 -1.83 -32.69
N PRO A 146 4.94 -0.97 -33.48
CA PRO A 146 4.98 0.49 -33.38
C PRO A 146 4.41 0.96 -32.03
N ALA A 147 4.86 2.12 -31.55
CA ALA A 147 4.26 2.75 -30.39
C ALA A 147 2.82 3.21 -30.74
N PRO A 148 1.81 2.89 -29.91
CA PRO A 148 0.47 3.46 -30.06
C PRO A 148 0.53 4.99 -30.06
N GLU A 149 -0.33 5.66 -30.82
CA GLU A 149 -0.39 7.13 -30.80
C GLU A 149 -1.04 7.65 -29.51
N GLN A 150 -0.70 8.87 -29.09
CA GLN A 150 -1.37 9.52 -27.96
C GLN A 150 -2.88 9.63 -28.23
N LYS A 151 -3.70 9.41 -27.19
CA LYS A 151 -5.15 9.38 -27.33
C LYS A 151 -5.81 9.87 -26.06
N ASN A 152 -6.43 11.05 -26.09
CA ASN A 152 -7.22 11.58 -24.97
C ASN A 152 -8.43 10.67 -24.66
N ASP A 153 -8.19 9.63 -23.85
CA ASP A 153 -9.11 8.53 -23.57
C ASP A 153 -9.17 8.28 -22.05
N PRO A 154 -9.81 9.19 -21.30
CA PRO A 154 -9.93 9.07 -19.84
C PRO A 154 -10.66 7.79 -19.41
N ASP A 155 -11.66 7.35 -20.18
CA ASP A 155 -12.37 6.10 -19.93
C ASP A 155 -11.48 4.87 -20.18
N GLY A 156 -10.65 4.89 -21.22
CA GLY A 156 -9.63 3.88 -21.46
C GLY A 156 -8.65 3.78 -20.29
N ILE A 157 -8.13 4.92 -19.81
CA ILE A 157 -7.24 4.96 -18.63
C ILE A 157 -7.96 4.37 -17.41
N ARG A 158 -9.20 4.80 -17.15
CA ARG A 158 -10.05 4.28 -16.06
C ARG A 158 -10.19 2.75 -16.14
N ASN A 159 -10.42 2.23 -17.34
CA ASN A 159 -10.61 0.80 -17.58
C ASN A 159 -9.33 0.00 -17.33
N VAL A 160 -8.15 0.52 -17.75
CA VAL A 160 -6.87 -0.15 -17.48
C VAL A 160 -6.54 -0.15 -15.99
N VAL A 161 -6.62 1.02 -15.34
CA VAL A 161 -6.35 1.18 -13.91
C VAL A 161 -7.26 0.28 -13.09
N SER A 162 -8.56 0.32 -13.35
CA SER A 162 -9.53 -0.52 -12.64
C SER A 162 -9.31 -2.01 -12.89
N GLY A 163 -8.95 -2.41 -14.12
CA GLY A 163 -8.69 -3.81 -14.46
C GLY A 163 -7.50 -4.37 -13.70
N ILE A 164 -6.38 -3.64 -13.67
CA ILE A 164 -5.16 -4.08 -12.99
C ILE A 164 -5.36 -4.10 -11.46
N LEU A 165 -5.99 -3.07 -10.90
CA LEU A 165 -6.22 -2.90 -9.46
C LEU A 165 -7.45 -3.68 -8.91
N GLY A 166 -7.89 -4.73 -9.60
CA GLY A 166 -8.89 -5.66 -9.07
C GLY A 166 -10.35 -5.26 -9.33
N ARG A 167 -10.65 -4.80 -10.54
CA ARG A 167 -12.00 -4.47 -11.06
C ARG A 167 -12.74 -3.42 -10.22
N GLN A 168 -12.08 -2.30 -9.93
CA GLN A 168 -12.60 -1.21 -9.10
C GLN A 168 -13.19 -0.04 -9.91
N ALA A 169 -13.78 -0.28 -11.09
CA ALA A 169 -14.10 0.80 -12.06
C ALA A 169 -14.92 1.96 -11.47
N LYS A 170 -15.91 1.66 -10.62
CA LYS A 170 -16.76 2.68 -9.96
C LYS A 170 -16.02 3.59 -8.98
N LYS A 171 -14.81 3.20 -8.56
CA LYS A 171 -13.98 3.94 -7.59
C LYS A 171 -12.86 4.74 -8.23
N VAL A 172 -12.65 4.58 -9.54
CA VAL A 172 -11.60 5.31 -10.27
C VAL A 172 -12.16 6.63 -10.78
N SER A 173 -11.55 7.73 -10.37
CA SER A 173 -11.68 9.06 -10.97
C SER A 173 -10.43 9.37 -11.79
N VAL A 174 -10.62 9.94 -12.98
CA VAL A 174 -9.55 10.36 -13.88
C VAL A 174 -9.75 11.85 -14.17
N GLN A 175 -8.71 12.65 -13.95
CA GLN A 175 -8.79 14.10 -14.07
C GLN A 175 -7.52 14.68 -14.70
N GLU A 176 -7.70 15.52 -15.72
CA GLU A 176 -6.65 16.40 -16.24
C GLU A 176 -6.28 17.45 -15.17
N THR A 177 -4.99 17.60 -14.89
CA THR A 177 -4.51 18.61 -13.93
C THR A 177 -3.48 19.51 -14.58
N ARG A 178 -3.41 20.76 -14.11
CA ARG A 178 -2.32 21.68 -14.50
C ARG A 178 -0.97 21.14 -14.04
N ASP A 179 0.05 21.48 -14.80
CA ASP A 179 1.45 21.28 -14.45
C ASP A 179 1.77 21.76 -13.04
N GLY A 180 2.43 20.91 -12.26
CA GLY A 180 2.94 21.29 -10.94
C GLY A 180 2.96 20.15 -9.93
N THR A 181 2.97 20.54 -8.66
CA THR A 181 3.00 19.59 -7.54
C THR A 181 1.59 19.24 -7.10
N LEU A 182 1.32 17.94 -6.92
CA LEU A 182 0.08 17.44 -6.35
C LEU A 182 0.32 16.89 -4.94
N THR A 183 -0.52 17.25 -3.98
CA THR A 183 -0.52 16.68 -2.63
C THR A 183 -1.86 15.97 -2.38
N ARG A 184 -1.83 14.81 -1.73
CA ARG A 184 -2.98 13.91 -1.50
C ARG A 184 -2.97 13.29 -0.11
#